data_AF-A0A2D5TU13-F1
#
_entry.id   AF-A0A2D5TU13-F1
#
_cell.length_a   1.000
_cell.length_b   1.000
_cell.length_c   1.000
_cell.angle_alpha   90.00
_cell.angle_beta   90.00
_cell.angle_gamma   90.00
#
_symmetry.space_group_name_H-M   'P 1'
#
loop_
_entity.id
_entity.type
_entity.pdbx_description
1 polymer ?
#
loop_
_entity_poly.entity_id
_entity_poly.type
_entity_poly.pdbx_seq_one_letter_code
_entity_poly.pdbx_strand_id
1 'polypeptide(L)'
;MPETPVLLVFTPAKEAYMSSIHSMILNYRKSSRSVNATLILLMLNFLIFSGCGKSPEPRKRQGTLDTPAHHALRGQDLLQQKRWNAAEKQFDSALELDPEFAPALSGKSLVKAHQSNQPGRKS
;
A
#
# COMPACT_ATOMS: atom_id res chain seq x y z
N MET A 1 -58.14 3.74 61.15
CA MET A 1 -56.90 2.93 61.02
C MET A 1 -56.64 2.77 59.53
N PRO A 2 -55.37 2.93 59.12
CA PRO A 2 -54.92 3.62 57.90
C PRO A 2 -54.98 2.66 56.69
N GLU A 3 -54.90 3.10 55.44
CA GLU A 3 -53.64 3.38 54.76
C GLU A 3 -53.88 4.42 53.65
N THR A 4 -53.23 5.58 53.74
CA THR A 4 -53.04 6.48 52.62
C THR A 4 -51.93 5.91 51.74
N PRO A 5 -52.19 5.49 50.48
CA PRO A 5 -51.09 5.18 49.60
C PRO A 5 -50.41 6.50 49.26
N VAL A 6 -49.18 6.64 49.78
CA VAL A 6 -48.19 7.62 49.36
C VAL A 6 -47.95 7.40 47.87
N LEU A 7 -48.78 8.01 47.04
CA LEU A 7 -48.60 8.08 45.60
C LEU A 7 -47.42 9.01 45.40
N LEU A 8 -46.24 8.39 45.37
CA LEU A 8 -44.94 8.97 45.09
C LEU A 8 -45.09 10.13 44.13
N VAL A 9 -44.95 11.33 44.70
CA VAL A 9 -44.81 12.59 43.99
C VAL A 9 -43.89 12.36 42.80
N PHE A 10 -44.46 12.41 41.59
CA PHE A 10 -43.70 12.56 40.36
C PHE A 10 -43.07 13.95 40.41
N THR A 11 -41.96 14.09 41.14
CA THR A 11 -41.22 15.34 41.21
C THR A 11 -40.64 15.58 39.81
N PRO A 12 -41.01 16.66 39.11
CA PRO A 12 -40.45 16.95 37.78
C PRO A 12 -38.91 17.08 37.82
N ALA A 13 -38.36 17.35 39.02
CA ALA A 13 -36.94 17.35 39.31
C ALA A 13 -36.24 16.00 39.08
N LYS A 14 -36.87 14.85 39.41
CA LYS A 14 -36.21 13.54 39.23
C LYS A 14 -36.12 13.13 37.76
N GLU A 15 -37.12 13.50 36.96
CA GLU A 15 -37.14 13.26 35.51
C GLU A 15 -36.14 14.15 34.78
N ALA A 16 -36.08 15.44 35.15
CA ALA A 16 -35.07 16.37 34.64
C ALA A 16 -33.65 15.90 34.99
N TYR A 17 -33.42 15.44 36.22
CA TYR A 17 -32.13 14.91 36.66
C TYR A 17 -31.70 13.66 35.89
N MET A 18 -32.62 12.70 35.68
CA MET A 18 -32.33 11.48 34.92
C MET A 18 -32.05 11.74 33.44
N SER A 19 -32.78 12.67 32.81
CA SER A 19 -32.51 13.08 31.43
C SER A 19 -31.14 13.76 31.26
N SER A 20 -30.74 14.56 32.26
CA SER A 20 -29.43 15.22 32.29
C SER A 20 -28.29 14.20 32.35
N ILE A 21 -28.37 13.22 33.28
CA ILE A 21 -27.38 12.13 33.37
C ILE A 21 -27.32 11.33 32.06
N HIS A 22 -28.46 10.99 31.48
CA HIS A 22 -28.51 10.25 30.24
C HIS A 22 -27.81 11.00 29.10
N SER A 23 -28.07 12.30 28.96
CA SER A 23 -27.41 13.15 27.95
C SER A 23 -25.90 13.25 28.17
N MET A 24 -25.46 13.33 29.43
CA MET A 24 -24.04 13.38 29.80
C MET A 24 -23.32 12.06 29.49
N ILE A 25 -23.93 10.91 29.79
CA ILE A 25 -23.39 9.58 29.47
C ILE A 25 -23.32 9.38 27.95
N LEU A 26 -24.37 9.78 27.21
CA LEU A 26 -24.37 9.69 25.75
C LEU A 26 -23.32 10.60 25.12
N ASN A 27 -23.16 11.82 25.62
CA ASN A 27 -22.13 12.75 25.15
C ASN A 27 -20.72 12.22 25.45
N TYR A 28 -20.49 11.67 26.64
CA TYR A 28 -19.23 11.03 27.02
C TYR A 28 -18.93 9.81 26.12
N ARG A 29 -19.93 8.94 25.87
CA ARG A 29 -19.81 7.78 24.97
C ARG A 29 -19.56 8.21 23.52
N LYS A 30 -20.20 9.28 23.04
CA LYS A 30 -20.02 9.83 21.69
C LYS A 30 -18.63 10.45 21.53
N SER A 31 -18.19 11.25 22.51
CA SER A 31 -16.86 11.88 22.56
C SER A 31 -15.74 10.84 22.62
N SER A 32 -15.88 9.82 23.47
CA SER A 32 -14.91 8.71 23.56
C SER A 32 -14.84 7.91 22.25
N ARG A 33 -15.99 7.62 21.60
CA ARG A 33 -16.01 6.95 20.30
C ARG A 33 -15.38 7.80 19.18
N SER A 34 -15.63 9.12 19.16
CA SER A 34 -15.05 10.00 18.15
C SER A 34 -13.54 10.19 18.35
N VAL A 35 -13.06 10.31 19.58
CA VAL A 35 -11.62 10.44 19.89
C VAL A 35 -10.88 9.13 19.56
N ASN A 36 -11.47 7.97 19.87
CA ASN A 36 -10.87 6.69 19.51
C ASN A 36 -10.81 6.52 17.98
N ALA A 37 -11.87 6.91 17.27
CA ALA A 37 -11.89 6.85 15.81
C ALA A 37 -10.85 7.78 15.17
N THR A 38 -10.69 9.01 15.67
CA THR A 38 -9.66 9.93 15.16
C THR A 38 -8.25 9.43 15.45
N LEU A 39 -7.99 8.90 16.65
CA LEU A 39 -6.69 8.28 17.00
C LEU A 39 -6.36 7.08 16.10
N ILE A 40 -7.33 6.20 15.84
CA ILE A 40 -7.16 5.04 14.94
C ILE A 40 -6.85 5.52 13.51
N LEU A 41 -7.57 6.53 13.02
CA LEU A 41 -7.34 7.09 11.67
C LEU A 41 -5.95 7.74 11.54
N LEU A 42 -5.48 8.45 12.57
CA LEU A 42 -4.14 9.04 12.57
C LEU A 42 -3.04 7.98 12.60
N MET A 43 -3.20 6.93 13.41
CA MET A 43 -2.29 5.78 13.43
C MET A 43 -2.23 5.08 12.06
N LEU A 44 -3.38 4.85 11.42
CA LEU A 44 -3.43 4.18 10.12
C LEU A 44 -2.73 5.01 9.02
N ASN A 45 -2.89 6.35 9.04
CA ASN A 45 -2.18 7.24 8.12
C ASN A 45 -0.65 7.22 8.35
N PHE A 46 -0.20 7.16 9.60
CA PHE A 46 1.22 7.07 9.94
C PHE A 46 1.84 5.74 9.46
N LEU A 47 1.10 4.63 9.55
CA LEU A 47 1.54 3.33 9.04
C LEU A 47 1.74 3.33 7.52
N ILE A 48 0.88 4.03 6.78
CA ILE A 48 0.98 4.16 5.32
C ILE A 48 2.20 5.01 4.94
N PHE A 49 2.45 6.12 5.64
CA PHE A 49 3.59 7.00 5.37
C PHE A 49 4.94 6.42 5.78
N SER A 50 4.96 5.50 6.75
CA SER A 50 6.19 4.82 7.21
C SER A 50 6.61 3.64 6.32
N GLY A 51 5.98 3.47 5.15
CA GLY A 51 6.42 2.54 4.12
C GLY A 51 7.83 2.90 3.64
N CYS A 52 8.84 2.27 4.23
CA CYS A 52 10.25 2.48 3.92
C CYS A 52 10.52 2.06 2.47
N GLY A 53 10.61 3.05 1.58
CA GLY A 53 11.10 2.87 0.22
C GLY A 53 12.58 2.55 0.24
N LYS A 54 12.93 1.27 0.42
CA LYS A 54 14.26 0.78 0.06
C LYS A 54 14.37 0.89 -1.46
N SER A 55 15.11 1.89 -1.93
CA SER A 55 15.59 1.94 -3.30
C SER A 55 16.26 0.59 -3.63
N PRO A 56 15.97 -0.02 -4.78
CA PRO A 56 16.56 -1.30 -5.14
C PRO A 56 18.07 -1.10 -5.32
N GLU A 57 18.84 -1.56 -4.33
CA GLU A 57 20.29 -1.65 -4.44
C GLU A 57 20.60 -2.67 -5.56
N PRO A 58 21.54 -2.36 -6.49
CA PRO A 58 21.91 -3.28 -7.57
C PRO A 58 22.23 -4.67 -7.01
N ARG A 59 21.72 -5.72 -7.66
CA ARG A 59 21.84 -7.09 -7.17
C ARG A 59 23.34 -7.44 -7.05
N LYS A 60 23.83 -7.82 -5.87
CA LYS A 60 25.21 -8.31 -5.72
C LYS A 60 25.37 -9.60 -6.56
N ARG A 61 26.34 -9.60 -7.47
CA ARG A 61 26.64 -10.72 -8.39
C ARG A 61 26.69 -12.05 -7.63
N GLN A 62 25.89 -13.02 -8.03
CA GLN A 62 25.70 -14.27 -7.30
C GLN A 62 26.65 -15.40 -7.75
N GLY A 63 27.51 -15.16 -8.76
CA GLY A 63 28.53 -16.11 -9.20
C GLY A 63 29.45 -15.60 -10.32
N THR A 64 30.43 -16.42 -10.72
CA THR A 64 31.51 -16.06 -11.69
C THR A 64 31.00 -15.74 -13.10
N LEU A 65 29.78 -16.16 -13.46
CA LEU A 65 29.14 -15.93 -14.76
C LEU A 65 28.05 -14.83 -14.73
N ASP A 66 27.77 -14.26 -13.56
CA ASP A 66 26.71 -13.27 -13.36
C ASP A 66 27.22 -11.86 -13.71
N THR A 67 27.38 -11.60 -15.01
CA THR A 67 27.87 -10.32 -15.53
C THR A 67 26.76 -9.63 -16.33
N PRO A 68 26.67 -8.28 -16.29
CA PRO A 68 25.74 -7.53 -17.13
C PRO A 68 25.88 -7.89 -18.62
N ALA A 69 27.12 -8.09 -19.07
CA ALA A 69 27.43 -8.47 -20.44
C ALA A 69 26.83 -9.83 -20.83
N HIS A 70 26.95 -10.85 -19.98
CA HIS A 70 26.38 -12.17 -20.25
C HIS A 70 24.86 -12.12 -20.39
N HIS A 71 24.19 -11.38 -19.50
CA HIS A 71 22.75 -11.17 -19.57
C HIS A 71 22.34 -10.38 -20.82
N ALA A 72 23.06 -9.32 -21.18
CA ALA A 72 22.76 -8.56 -22.40
C ALA A 72 22.95 -9.39 -23.68
N LEU A 73 24.02 -10.18 -23.77
CA LEU A 73 24.26 -11.07 -24.91
C LEU A 73 23.13 -12.10 -25.05
N ARG A 74 22.75 -12.75 -23.95
CA ARG A 74 21.61 -13.68 -23.97
C ARG A 74 20.30 -12.99 -24.34
N GLY A 75 20.08 -11.75 -23.89
CA GLY A 75 18.94 -10.93 -24.30
C GLY A 75 18.93 -10.65 -25.80
N GLN A 76 20.09 -10.37 -26.38
CA GLN A 76 20.25 -10.14 -27.81
C GLN A 76 19.99 -11.41 -28.63
N ASP A 77 20.46 -12.58 -28.20
CA ASP A 77 20.12 -13.85 -28.85
C ASP A 77 18.61 -14.11 -28.84
N LEU A 78 17.94 -13.77 -27.74
CA LEU A 78 16.48 -13.88 -27.61
C LEU A 78 15.73 -12.88 -28.50
N LEU A 79 16.27 -11.67 -28.72
CA LEU A 79 15.75 -10.72 -29.70
C LEU A 79 15.79 -11.30 -31.11
N GLN A 80 16.92 -11.92 -31.49
CA GLN A 80 17.05 -12.57 -32.80
C GLN A 80 16.04 -13.71 -32.98
N GLN A 81 15.74 -14.44 -31.90
CA GLN A 81 14.70 -15.46 -31.87
C GLN A 81 13.27 -14.89 -31.79
N LYS A 82 13.08 -13.56 -31.80
CA LYS A 82 11.79 -12.86 -31.61
C LYS A 82 11.09 -13.22 -30.29
N ARG A 83 11.85 -13.65 -29.28
CA ARG A 83 11.35 -13.99 -27.93
C ARG A 83 11.36 -12.76 -27.04
N TRP A 84 10.57 -11.76 -27.41
CA TRP A 84 10.57 -10.41 -26.83
C TRP A 84 10.44 -10.37 -25.30
N ASN A 85 9.51 -11.15 -24.72
CA ASN A 85 9.31 -11.19 -23.27
C ASN A 85 10.49 -11.83 -22.53
N ALA A 86 11.16 -12.81 -23.14
CA ALA A 86 12.33 -13.44 -22.54
C ALA A 86 13.57 -12.53 -22.65
N ALA A 87 13.69 -11.82 -23.78
CA ALA A 87 14.73 -10.81 -23.97
C ALA A 87 14.62 -9.69 -22.93
N GLU A 88 13.40 -9.19 -22.67
CA GLU A 88 13.14 -8.17 -21.64
C GLU A 88 13.75 -8.57 -20.28
N LYS A 89 13.44 -9.78 -19.81
CA LYS A 89 13.92 -10.28 -18.52
C LYS A 89 15.45 -10.37 -18.44
N GLN A 90 16.11 -10.68 -19.54
CA GLN A 90 17.57 -10.74 -19.58
C GLN A 90 18.18 -9.34 -19.53
N PHE A 91 17.62 -8.37 -20.25
CA PHE A 91 18.06 -6.99 -20.13
C PHE A 91 17.76 -6.41 -18.75
N ASP A 92 16.62 -6.75 -18.14
CA ASP A 92 16.32 -6.38 -16.75
C ASP A 92 17.38 -6.94 -15.80
N SER A 93 17.76 -8.22 -15.96
CA SER A 93 18.81 -8.83 -15.14
C SER A 93 20.16 -8.12 -15.31
N ALA A 94 20.51 -7.70 -16.52
CA ALA A 94 21.73 -6.92 -16.75
C ALA A 94 21.68 -5.55 -16.06
N LEU A 95 20.54 -4.87 -16.12
CA LEU A 95 20.33 -3.54 -15.51
C LEU A 95 20.21 -3.60 -13.99
N GLU A 96 19.79 -4.72 -13.43
CA GLU A 96 19.84 -4.96 -11.99
C GLU A 96 21.27 -5.07 -11.46
N LEU A 97 22.22 -5.55 -12.28
CA LEU A 97 23.63 -5.64 -11.93
C LEU A 97 24.38 -4.32 -12.18
N ASP A 98 24.06 -3.64 -13.29
CA ASP A 98 24.60 -2.34 -13.68
C ASP A 98 23.50 -1.51 -14.35
N PRO A 99 22.88 -0.57 -13.61
CA PRO A 99 21.77 0.25 -14.12
C PRO A 99 22.12 1.11 -15.34
N GLU A 100 23.41 1.42 -15.54
CA GLU A 100 23.89 2.25 -16.65
C GLU A 100 24.48 1.42 -17.80
N PHE A 101 24.29 0.10 -17.77
CA PHE A 101 24.85 -0.80 -18.78
C PHE A 101 24.23 -0.56 -20.17
N ALA A 102 24.92 0.25 -20.98
CA ALA A 102 24.45 0.74 -22.27
C ALA A 102 23.91 -0.35 -23.23
N PRO A 103 24.54 -1.54 -23.37
CA PRO A 103 24.01 -2.59 -24.24
C PRO A 103 22.62 -3.09 -23.79
N ALA A 104 22.38 -3.20 -22.49
CA ALA A 104 21.09 -3.65 -21.96
C ALA A 104 20.02 -2.57 -22.06
N LEU A 105 20.37 -1.29 -21.84
CA LEU A 105 19.45 -0.16 -22.07
C LEU A 105 19.00 -0.11 -23.53
N SER A 106 19.95 -0.23 -24.47
CA SER A 106 19.66 -0.27 -25.90
C SER A 106 18.77 -1.47 -26.25
N GLY A 107 19.13 -2.68 -25.83
CA GLY A 107 18.32 -3.88 -26.08
C GLY A 107 16.91 -3.79 -25.51
N LYS A 108 16.74 -3.28 -24.28
CA LYS A 108 15.44 -3.08 -23.64
C LYS A 108 14.60 -2.03 -24.39
N SER A 109 15.21 -0.97 -24.91
CA SER A 109 14.50 0.03 -25.73
C SER A 109 13.88 -0.59 -26.99
N LEU A 110 14.58 -1.52 -27.65
CA LEU A 110 14.05 -2.25 -28.81
C LEU A 110 12.87 -3.13 -28.43
N VAL A 111 12.95 -3.81 -27.28
CA VAL A 111 11.83 -4.60 -26.73
C VAL A 111 10.62 -3.69 -26.47
N LYS A 112 10.82 -2.54 -25.83
CA LYS A 112 9.74 -1.58 -25.53
C LYS A 112 9.12 -1.01 -26.80
N ALA A 113 9.91 -0.66 -27.81
CA ALA A 113 9.41 -0.22 -29.10
C ALA A 113 8.52 -1.28 -29.76
N HIS A 114 8.96 -2.54 -29.75
CA HIS A 114 8.15 -3.65 -30.26
C HIS A 114 6.84 -3.84 -29.46
N GLN A 115 6.89 -3.76 -28.13
CA GLN A 115 5.71 -3.88 -27.27
C GLN A 115 4.70 -2.76 -27.49
N SER A 116 5.17 -1.53 -27.71
CA SER A 116 4.32 -0.37 -28.02
C SER A 116 3.56 -0.56 -29.34
N ASN A 117 4.18 -1.21 -30.32
CA ASN A 117 3.59 -1.45 -31.64
C ASN A 117 2.63 -2.66 -31.69
N GLN A 118 2.37 -3.34 -30.57
CA GLN A 118 1.50 -4.51 -30.52
C GLN A 118 0.05 -4.11 -30.17
N PRO A 119 -0.91 -4.18 -31.11
CA PRO A 119 -2.30 -3.93 -30.81
C PRO A 119 -2.84 -5.02 -29.88
N GLY A 120 -3.24 -4.63 -28.66
CA GLY A 120 -3.88 -5.53 -27.69
C GLY A 120 -3.05 -5.89 -26.46
N ARG A 121 -1.88 -5.27 -26.22
CA ARG A 121 -1.15 -5.44 -24.96
C ARG A 121 -1.92 -4.73 -23.82
N LYS A 122 -2.76 -5.48 -23.10
CA LYS A 122 -3.28 -5.05 -21.80
C LYS A 122 -2.13 -5.13 -20.80
N SER A 123 -1.76 -3.99 -20.22
CA SER A 123 -0.76 -3.89 -19.16
C SER A 123 -1.24 -4.59 -17.89
#